data_AF-A0A367RZD6-F1
#
_entry.id   AF-A0A367RZD6-F1
#
_cell.length_a   1.000
_cell.length_b   1.000
_cell.length_c   1.000
_cell.angle_alpha   90.00
_cell.angle_beta   90.00
_cell.angle_gamma   90.00
#
_symmetry.space_group_name_H-M   'P 1'
#
loop_
_entity.id
_entity.type
_entity.pdbx_description
1 polymer ?
#
loop_
_entity_poly.entity_id
_entity_poly.type
_entity_poly.pdbx_seq_one_letter_code
_entity_poly.pdbx_strand_id
1 'polypeptide(L)'
;MARVNTAPSRSDESKKWIDWPVFKACIQRLISECAPRDKKGKKRSIRTLAQSHQIALICLLLSAFPDRSRTIRELEVGRTLVNRDGKWFVEHTAEDFKTGNSFCKNGQKRVVELPETLYPLLEEWLSKWRLVFQPNHPYVFTQLNGKPLTDGSLYQYFRKRMYRLTGQAFTPHMVRESVITHLKLTGATDQVLAALAELMAHSQKMQHQIYDRRTPEQRVAPALEALQLLPTGNLPPLPPLQTIQLTIDIQDQRKS
;
A
#
# COMPACT_ATOMS: atom_id res chain seq x y z
N MET A 1 6.59 33.61 -22.51
CA MET A 1 5.36 32.79 -22.59
C MET A 1 5.60 31.49 -21.84
N ALA A 2 4.79 31.24 -20.82
CA ALA A 2 4.95 30.13 -19.87
C ALA A 2 4.54 28.79 -20.47
N ARG A 3 5.30 27.72 -20.18
CA ARG A 3 4.84 26.34 -20.39
C ARG A 3 3.85 26.00 -19.29
N VAL A 4 2.56 25.97 -19.63
CA VAL A 4 1.52 25.42 -18.77
C VAL A 4 1.80 23.93 -18.59
N ASN A 5 2.25 23.55 -17.41
CA ASN A 5 2.30 22.14 -16.99
C ASN A 5 0.87 21.60 -17.01
N THR A 6 0.53 20.88 -18.06
CA THR A 6 -0.75 20.16 -18.15
C THR A 6 -0.73 19.09 -17.05
N ALA A 7 -1.55 19.27 -16.02
CA ALA A 7 -1.73 18.27 -14.98
C ALA A 7 -2.14 16.93 -15.64
N PRO A 8 -1.55 15.79 -15.25
CA PRO A 8 -1.95 14.51 -15.81
C PRO A 8 -3.44 14.28 -15.55
N SER A 9 -4.12 13.67 -16.52
CA SER A 9 -5.54 13.30 -16.42
C SER A 9 -5.79 12.57 -15.11
N ARG A 10 -6.45 13.23 -14.15
CA ARG A 10 -7.02 12.59 -12.97
C ARG A 10 -8.18 11.72 -13.43
N SER A 11 -7.86 10.52 -13.93
CA SER A 11 -8.81 9.42 -13.84
C SER A 11 -9.31 9.41 -12.40
N ASP A 12 -10.62 9.39 -12.18
CA ASP A 12 -11.24 9.49 -10.86
C ASP A 12 -10.52 8.60 -9.81
N GLU A 13 -9.55 9.19 -9.09
CA GLU A 13 -8.59 8.46 -8.27
C GLU A 13 -9.29 7.81 -7.08
N SER A 14 -10.42 8.38 -6.66
CA SER A 14 -11.32 7.82 -5.64
C SER A 14 -11.83 6.43 -6.02
N LYS A 15 -12.02 6.16 -7.31
CA LYS A 15 -12.45 4.85 -7.84
C LYS A 15 -11.34 3.82 -7.89
N LYS A 16 -10.09 4.20 -7.59
CA LYS A 16 -8.93 3.32 -7.62
C LYS A 16 -8.30 3.10 -6.25
N TRP A 17 -8.45 4.05 -5.33
CA TRP A 17 -7.66 4.16 -4.11
C TRP A 17 -8.27 3.45 -2.89
N ILE A 18 -7.50 2.55 -2.26
CA ILE A 18 -7.82 1.92 -0.98
C ILE A 18 -6.84 2.42 0.09
N ASP A 19 -7.35 2.91 1.23
CA ASP A 19 -6.53 3.27 2.40
C ASP A 19 -6.03 2.03 3.15
N TRP A 20 -4.90 2.19 3.86
CA TRP A 20 -4.21 1.05 4.48
C TRP A 20 -5.08 0.23 5.43
N PRO A 21 -5.93 0.81 6.31
CA PRO A 21 -6.83 0.03 7.14
C PRO A 21 -7.82 -0.82 6.32
N VAL A 22 -8.33 -0.29 5.21
CA VAL A 22 -9.24 -1.01 4.30
C VAL A 22 -8.50 -2.13 3.57
N PHE A 23 -7.25 -1.91 3.16
CA PHE A 23 -6.41 -2.97 2.60
C PHE A 23 -6.16 -4.10 3.61
N LYS A 24 -5.88 -3.78 4.88
CA LYS A 24 -5.78 -4.79 5.96
C LYS A 24 -7.09 -5.55 6.17
N ALA A 25 -8.24 -4.87 6.13
CA ALA A 25 -9.54 -5.54 6.20
C ALA A 25 -9.77 -6.50 5.01
N CYS A 26 -9.32 -6.12 3.80
CA CYS A 26 -9.35 -7.01 2.63
C CYS A 26 -8.50 -8.25 2.84
N ILE A 27 -7.30 -8.13 3.43
CA ILE A 27 -6.44 -9.28 3.76
C ILE A 27 -7.19 -10.24 4.69
N GLN A 28 -7.78 -9.74 5.78
CA GLN A 28 -8.54 -10.59 6.72
C GLN A 28 -9.71 -11.29 6.04
N ARG A 29 -10.41 -10.59 5.15
CA ARG A 29 -11.46 -11.20 4.35
C ARG A 29 -10.92 -12.31 3.44
N LEU A 30 -9.81 -12.09 2.75
CA LEU A 30 -9.19 -13.11 1.89
C LEU A 30 -8.69 -14.33 2.68
N ILE A 31 -8.18 -14.13 3.89
CA ILE A 31 -7.81 -15.22 4.80
C ILE A 31 -9.04 -16.03 5.19
N SER A 32 -10.16 -15.39 5.55
CA SER A 32 -11.41 -16.13 5.84
C SER A 32 -11.92 -16.92 4.63
N GLU A 33 -11.63 -16.44 3.41
CA GLU A 33 -11.92 -17.14 2.17
C GLU A 33 -10.96 -18.31 1.90
N CYS A 34 -10.02 -18.64 2.77
CA CYS A 34 -9.28 -19.90 2.71
C CYS A 34 -10.09 -21.07 3.28
N ALA A 35 -11.22 -20.80 3.95
CA ALA A 35 -12.08 -21.84 4.52
C ALA A 35 -12.64 -22.83 3.46
N PRO A 36 -12.75 -24.12 3.81
CA PRO A 36 -13.17 -25.19 2.88
C PRO A 36 -14.63 -25.10 2.45
N ARG A 37 -15.45 -24.36 3.20
CA ARG A 37 -16.88 -24.16 2.94
C ARG A 37 -17.16 -22.71 2.61
N ASP A 38 -18.14 -22.47 1.74
CA ASP A 38 -18.62 -21.12 1.46
C ASP A 38 -19.58 -20.61 2.54
N LYS A 39 -20.07 -19.38 2.38
CA LYS A 39 -21.04 -18.74 3.29
C LYS A 39 -22.38 -19.48 3.43
N LYS A 40 -22.67 -20.43 2.53
CA LYS A 40 -23.86 -21.29 2.56
C LYS A 40 -23.54 -22.70 3.09
N GLY A 41 -22.32 -22.93 3.58
CA GLY A 41 -21.85 -24.22 4.07
C GLY A 41 -21.46 -25.23 2.98
N LYS A 42 -21.51 -24.86 1.69
CA LYS A 42 -21.18 -25.77 0.57
C LYS A 42 -19.67 -25.96 0.46
N LYS A 43 -19.24 -27.21 0.24
CA LYS A 43 -17.83 -27.53 -0.04
C LYS A 43 -17.34 -26.77 -1.29
N ARG A 44 -16.17 -26.15 -1.18
CA ARG A 44 -15.54 -25.42 -2.28
C ARG A 44 -14.59 -26.34 -3.04
N SER A 45 -14.42 -26.06 -4.34
CA SER A 45 -13.49 -26.84 -5.15
C SER A 45 -12.04 -26.64 -4.68
N ILE A 46 -11.20 -27.67 -4.80
CA ILE A 46 -9.77 -27.61 -4.46
C ILE A 46 -9.08 -26.45 -5.19
N ARG A 47 -9.40 -26.27 -6.47
CA ARG A 47 -8.85 -25.18 -7.30
C ARG A 47 -9.27 -23.79 -6.79
N THR A 48 -10.49 -23.65 -6.30
CA THR A 48 -10.97 -22.41 -5.69
C THR A 48 -10.25 -22.13 -4.38
N LEU A 49 -10.01 -23.15 -3.54
CA LEU A 49 -9.26 -23.02 -2.30
C LEU A 49 -7.81 -22.60 -2.57
N ALA A 50 -7.15 -23.25 -3.54
CA ALA A 50 -5.78 -22.89 -3.92
C ALA A 50 -5.67 -21.43 -4.42
N GLN A 51 -6.67 -20.95 -5.18
CA GLN A 51 -6.71 -19.54 -5.58
C GLN A 51 -6.84 -18.60 -4.38
N SER A 52 -7.71 -18.92 -3.42
CA SER A 52 -7.88 -18.14 -2.19
C SER A 52 -6.58 -18.06 -1.38
N HIS A 53 -5.89 -19.19 -1.19
CA HIS A 53 -4.60 -19.20 -0.48
C HIS A 53 -3.55 -18.37 -1.22
N GLN A 54 -3.44 -18.51 -2.55
CA GLN A 54 -2.49 -17.74 -3.35
C GLN A 54 -2.72 -16.23 -3.20
N ILE A 55 -3.96 -15.74 -3.35
CA ILE A 55 -4.21 -14.29 -3.28
C ILE A 55 -4.06 -13.76 -1.85
N ALA A 56 -4.50 -14.51 -0.83
CA ALA A 56 -4.34 -14.11 0.56
C ALA A 56 -2.85 -13.97 0.92
N LEU A 57 -2.03 -14.94 0.51
CA LEU A 57 -0.58 -14.92 0.74
C LEU A 57 0.11 -13.79 -0.04
N ILE A 58 -0.24 -13.54 -1.30
CA ILE A 58 0.27 -12.40 -2.07
C ILE A 58 -0.02 -11.08 -1.33
N CYS A 59 -1.26 -10.87 -0.87
CA CYS A 59 -1.63 -9.65 -0.17
C CYS A 59 -0.93 -9.52 1.20
N LEU A 60 -0.74 -10.62 1.92
CA LEU A 60 0.03 -10.65 3.18
C LEU A 60 1.50 -10.29 2.96
N LEU A 61 2.17 -10.88 1.96
CA LEU A 61 3.55 -10.55 1.63
C LEU A 61 3.69 -9.08 1.23
N LEU A 62 2.78 -8.56 0.39
CA LEU A 62 2.75 -7.14 0.04
C LEU A 62 2.49 -6.24 1.25
N SER A 63 1.89 -6.74 2.33
CA SER A 63 1.73 -5.99 3.57
C SER A 63 2.98 -6.01 4.46
N ALA A 64 3.76 -7.10 4.42
CA ALA A 64 4.99 -7.26 5.18
C ALA A 64 6.19 -6.56 4.52
N PHE A 65 6.30 -6.67 3.20
CA PHE A 65 7.29 -5.97 2.38
C PHE A 65 6.59 -5.45 1.11
N PRO A 66 6.16 -4.18 1.08
CA PRO A 66 5.40 -3.59 -0.03
C PRO A 66 6.30 -3.29 -1.23
N ASP A 67 6.86 -4.35 -1.80
CA ASP A 67 7.86 -4.31 -2.85
C ASP A 67 7.22 -4.35 -4.26
N ARG A 68 8.03 -4.17 -5.31
CA ARG A 68 7.56 -4.12 -6.70
C ARG A 68 6.95 -5.46 -7.11
N SER A 69 6.01 -5.43 -8.06
CA SER A 69 5.37 -6.63 -8.63
C SER A 69 6.38 -7.72 -8.99
N ARG A 70 7.52 -7.33 -9.58
CA ARG A 70 8.63 -8.23 -9.93
C ARG A 70 9.08 -9.12 -8.77
N THR A 71 9.31 -8.54 -7.60
CA THR A 71 9.82 -9.26 -6.42
C THR A 71 8.86 -10.32 -5.89
N ILE A 72 7.55 -10.11 -6.07
CA ILE A 72 6.54 -11.13 -5.76
C ILE A 72 6.50 -12.21 -6.84
N ARG A 73 6.55 -11.85 -8.13
CA ARG A 73 6.45 -12.79 -9.24
C ARG A 73 7.65 -13.73 -9.36
N GLU A 74 8.83 -13.20 -9.07
CA GLU A 74 10.12 -13.87 -9.20
C GLU A 74 10.65 -14.38 -7.84
N LEU A 75 9.81 -14.35 -6.79
CA LEU A 75 10.12 -14.96 -5.50
C LEU A 75 10.31 -16.47 -5.68
N GLU A 76 11.40 -17.01 -5.19
CA GLU A 76 11.88 -18.35 -5.54
C GLU A 76 12.35 -19.10 -4.30
N VAL A 77 11.79 -20.30 -4.06
CA VAL A 77 12.14 -21.13 -2.91
C VAL A 77 13.58 -21.59 -3.04
N GLY A 78 14.37 -21.40 -1.98
CA GLY A 78 15.78 -21.79 -1.93
C GLY A 78 16.75 -20.76 -2.54
N ARG A 79 16.24 -19.73 -3.25
CA ARG A 79 17.08 -18.62 -3.76
C ARG A 79 16.75 -17.29 -3.09
N THR A 80 15.53 -16.80 -3.26
CA THR A 80 15.09 -15.50 -2.72
C THR A 80 14.07 -15.64 -1.58
N LEU A 81 13.43 -16.80 -1.43
CA LEU A 81 12.70 -17.19 -0.23
C LEU A 81 13.45 -18.35 0.43
N VAL A 82 14.03 -18.10 1.60
CA VAL A 82 14.89 -19.07 2.31
C VAL A 82 14.34 -19.35 3.70
N ASN A 83 14.44 -20.62 4.13
CA ASN A 83 14.17 -21.02 5.50
C ASN A 83 15.52 -21.23 6.22
N ARG A 84 15.69 -20.61 7.38
CA ARG A 84 16.85 -20.82 8.27
C ARG A 84 16.30 -21.15 9.65
N ASP A 85 16.55 -22.36 10.12
CA ASP A 85 16.19 -22.79 11.48
C ASP A 85 14.71 -22.54 11.81
N GLY A 86 13.81 -22.80 10.86
CA GLY A 86 12.37 -22.62 11.02
C GLY A 86 11.86 -21.19 10.77
N LYS A 87 12.76 -20.24 10.46
CA LYS A 87 12.41 -18.85 10.14
C LYS A 87 12.50 -18.59 8.65
N TRP A 88 11.51 -17.87 8.12
CA TRP A 88 11.46 -17.52 6.71
C TRP A 88 12.00 -16.13 6.43
N PHE A 89 12.87 -16.02 5.43
CA PHE A 89 13.47 -14.76 5.00
C PHE A 89 13.27 -14.55 3.50
N VAL A 90 13.08 -13.29 3.12
CA VAL A 90 13.16 -12.83 1.74
C VAL A 90 14.51 -12.16 1.52
N GLU A 91 15.31 -12.73 0.64
CA GLU A 91 16.65 -12.26 0.30
C GLU A 91 16.73 -11.82 -1.14
N HIS A 92 17.24 -10.62 -1.36
CA HIS A 92 17.46 -10.09 -2.69
C HIS A 92 18.86 -9.53 -2.84
N THR A 93 19.43 -9.77 -4.00
CA THR A 93 20.67 -9.17 -4.50
C THR A 93 20.36 -8.03 -5.47
N ALA A 94 21.38 -7.37 -6.00
CA ALA A 94 21.21 -6.35 -7.03
C ALA A 94 20.43 -6.87 -8.26
N GLU A 95 20.69 -8.09 -8.71
CA GLU A 95 20.09 -8.66 -9.94
C GLU A 95 18.57 -8.83 -9.85
N ASP A 96 18.05 -8.94 -8.62
CA ASP A 96 16.64 -9.13 -8.35
C ASP A 96 15.83 -7.81 -8.45
N PHE A 97 16.51 -6.66 -8.53
CA PHE A 97 15.88 -5.35 -8.69
C PHE A 97 16.13 -4.75 -10.07
N LYS A 98 15.12 -4.04 -10.59
CA LYS A 98 15.31 -3.15 -11.76
C LYS A 98 16.37 -2.07 -11.50
N THR A 99 16.60 -1.69 -10.24
CA THR A 99 17.55 -0.67 -9.80
C THR A 99 18.62 -1.23 -8.86
N GLY A 100 19.00 -2.50 -9.02
CA GLY A 100 19.91 -3.24 -8.13
C GLY A 100 21.18 -2.51 -7.74
N ASN A 101 21.84 -1.91 -8.72
CA ASN A 101 23.11 -1.22 -8.56
C ASN A 101 23.03 0.00 -7.63
N SER A 102 21.83 0.47 -7.30
CA SER A 102 21.62 1.60 -6.39
C SER A 102 21.40 1.19 -4.93
N PHE A 103 20.93 -0.03 -4.65
CA PHE A 103 20.44 -0.43 -3.31
C PHE A 103 21.15 -1.67 -2.73
N CYS A 104 21.85 -2.45 -3.55
CA CYS A 104 22.64 -3.61 -3.15
C CYS A 104 24.09 -3.44 -3.64
N LYS A 105 24.73 -2.32 -3.27
CA LYS A 105 26.10 -2.02 -3.69
C LYS A 105 27.08 -3.03 -3.10
N ASN A 106 28.17 -3.31 -3.82
CA ASN A 106 29.28 -4.12 -3.34
C ASN A 106 28.89 -5.53 -2.85
N GLY A 107 27.90 -6.16 -3.48
CA GLY A 107 27.47 -7.53 -3.13
C GLY A 107 26.60 -7.62 -1.87
N GLN A 108 26.16 -6.49 -1.30
CA GLN A 108 25.22 -6.49 -0.19
C GLN A 108 23.88 -7.13 -0.58
N LYS A 109 23.26 -7.83 0.37
CA LYS A 109 21.92 -8.42 0.22
C LYS A 109 20.92 -7.66 1.08
N ARG A 110 19.71 -7.47 0.55
CA ARG A 110 18.57 -7.09 1.39
C ARG A 110 17.97 -8.34 1.99
N VAL A 111 17.89 -8.42 3.31
CA VAL A 111 17.30 -9.54 4.04
C VAL A 111 16.09 -9.03 4.82
N VAL A 112 14.94 -9.65 4.61
CA VAL A 112 13.69 -9.34 5.31
C VAL A 112 13.20 -10.61 6.00
N GLU A 113 13.21 -10.64 7.32
CA GLU A 113 12.55 -11.69 8.10
C GLU A 113 11.04 -11.56 7.94
N LEU A 114 10.37 -12.64 7.54
CA LEU A 114 8.92 -12.67 7.44
C LEU A 114 8.31 -12.83 8.83
N PRO A 115 7.22 -12.09 9.15
CA PRO A 115 6.51 -12.29 10.41
C PRO A 115 5.98 -13.72 10.53
N GLU A 116 6.13 -14.34 11.71
CA GLU A 116 5.70 -15.72 11.98
C GLU A 116 4.20 -15.95 11.71
N THR A 117 3.39 -14.89 11.79
CA THR A 117 1.96 -14.92 11.46
C THR A 117 1.69 -15.32 9.99
N LEU A 118 2.67 -15.21 9.09
CA LEU A 118 2.57 -15.65 7.69
C LEU A 118 2.85 -17.15 7.52
N TYR A 119 3.53 -17.79 8.47
CA TYR A 119 4.12 -19.12 8.27
C TYR A 119 3.06 -20.18 7.99
N PRO A 120 1.93 -20.26 8.72
CA PRO A 120 0.92 -21.29 8.45
C PRO A 120 0.38 -21.22 7.01
N LEU A 121 0.12 -20.01 6.50
CA LEU A 121 -0.42 -19.84 5.16
C LEU A 121 0.66 -20.05 4.09
N LEU A 122 1.90 -19.63 4.36
CA LEU A 122 3.04 -19.84 3.47
C LEU A 122 3.34 -21.34 3.31
N GLU A 123 3.45 -22.06 4.41
CA GLU A 123 3.80 -23.48 4.43
C GLU A 123 2.69 -24.35 3.86
N GLU A 124 1.42 -24.06 4.16
CA GLU A 124 0.29 -24.75 3.53
C GLU A 124 0.22 -24.45 2.03
N TRP A 125 0.53 -23.21 1.60
CA TRP A 125 0.63 -22.87 0.19
C TRP A 125 1.72 -23.70 -0.51
N LEU A 126 2.94 -23.70 0.03
CA LEU A 126 4.09 -24.37 -0.57
C LEU A 126 3.93 -25.90 -0.61
N SER A 127 3.42 -26.50 0.46
CA SER A 127 3.31 -27.96 0.60
C SER A 127 2.11 -28.58 -0.14
N LYS A 128 1.01 -27.82 -0.29
CA LYS A 128 -0.27 -28.38 -0.73
C LYS A 128 -0.91 -27.60 -1.87
N TRP A 129 -1.17 -26.32 -1.68
CA TRP A 129 -2.04 -25.58 -2.59
C TRP A 129 -1.38 -25.20 -3.90
N ARG A 130 -0.07 -24.93 -3.90
CA ARG A 130 0.71 -24.62 -5.10
C ARG A 130 0.67 -25.76 -6.12
N LEU A 131 0.72 -27.01 -5.65
CA LEU A 131 0.73 -28.22 -6.50
C LEU A 131 -0.56 -28.41 -7.31
N VAL A 132 -1.68 -27.83 -6.86
CA VAL A 132 -2.98 -27.86 -7.57
C VAL A 132 -2.89 -27.27 -8.98
N PHE A 133 -1.93 -26.38 -9.22
CA PHE A 133 -1.71 -25.74 -10.52
C PHE A 133 -0.62 -26.40 -11.37
N GLN A 134 0.01 -27.48 -10.88
CA GLN A 134 1.06 -28.23 -11.57
C GLN A 134 2.18 -27.33 -12.15
N PRO A 135 2.80 -26.45 -11.35
CA PRO A 135 3.82 -25.55 -11.85
C PRO A 135 5.11 -26.30 -12.22
N ASN A 136 5.69 -25.93 -13.37
CA ASN A 136 7.01 -26.42 -13.81
C ASN A 136 8.04 -25.28 -13.78
N HIS A 137 8.20 -24.65 -12.61
CA HIS A 137 9.16 -23.57 -12.37
C HIS A 137 9.42 -23.46 -10.85
N PRO A 138 10.52 -22.81 -10.42
CA PRO A 138 10.88 -22.74 -9.00
C PRO A 138 10.16 -21.59 -8.24
N TYR A 139 9.51 -20.66 -8.94
CA TYR A 139 8.84 -19.52 -8.28
C TYR A 139 7.71 -19.93 -7.31
N VAL A 140 7.57 -19.19 -6.22
CA VAL A 140 6.57 -19.39 -5.15
C VAL A 140 5.15 -19.33 -5.70
N PHE A 141 4.88 -18.39 -6.60
CA PHE A 141 3.54 -18.17 -7.15
C PHE A 141 3.45 -18.57 -8.62
N THR A 142 2.23 -18.95 -9.03
CA THR A 142 1.99 -19.49 -10.36
C THR A 142 0.64 -19.04 -10.92
N GLN A 143 0.57 -18.97 -12.24
CA GLN A 143 -0.70 -18.82 -12.94
C GLN A 143 -1.55 -20.08 -12.76
N LEU A 144 -2.84 -19.96 -13.06
CA LEU A 144 -3.76 -21.10 -12.92
C LEU A 144 -3.42 -22.27 -13.87
N ASN A 145 -2.64 -22.02 -14.92
CA ASN A 145 -2.17 -23.02 -15.88
C ASN A 145 -0.74 -23.52 -15.58
N GLY A 146 -0.20 -23.25 -14.38
CA GLY A 146 1.13 -23.70 -13.97
C GLY A 146 2.30 -22.90 -14.54
N LYS A 147 2.06 -21.88 -15.38
CA LYS A 147 3.12 -21.00 -15.88
C LYS A 147 3.52 -19.95 -14.84
N PRO A 148 4.75 -19.40 -14.91
CA PRO A 148 5.17 -18.30 -14.04
C PRO A 148 4.21 -17.10 -14.10
N LEU A 149 4.00 -16.40 -12.97
CA LEU A 149 3.24 -15.15 -12.98
C LEU A 149 3.96 -14.09 -13.84
N THR A 150 3.25 -13.55 -14.83
CA THR A 150 3.66 -12.34 -15.57
C THR A 150 3.15 -11.08 -14.86
N ASP A 151 3.73 -9.92 -15.19
CA ASP A 151 3.30 -8.64 -14.63
C ASP A 151 1.81 -8.39 -14.86
N GLY A 152 1.34 -8.58 -16.10
CA GLY A 152 -0.07 -8.47 -16.47
C GLY A 152 -0.97 -9.48 -15.75
N SER A 153 -0.51 -10.72 -15.57
CA SER A 153 -1.29 -11.74 -14.87
C SER A 153 -1.47 -11.40 -13.38
N LEU A 154 -0.41 -10.97 -12.69
CA LEU A 154 -0.47 -10.55 -11.28
C LEU A 154 -1.35 -9.31 -11.14
N TYR A 155 -1.17 -8.32 -12.02
CA TYR A 155 -1.99 -7.11 -12.05
C TYR A 155 -3.48 -7.44 -12.13
N GLN A 156 -3.89 -8.26 -13.12
CA GLN A 156 -5.29 -8.63 -13.30
C GLN A 156 -5.81 -9.54 -12.18
N TYR A 157 -4.97 -10.44 -11.69
CA TYR A 157 -5.31 -11.37 -10.62
C TYR A 157 -5.65 -10.61 -9.33
N PHE A 158 -4.77 -9.69 -8.92
CA PHE A 158 -4.92 -8.84 -7.74
C PHE A 158 -6.08 -7.85 -7.91
N ARG A 159 -6.11 -7.08 -9.01
CA ARG A 159 -7.11 -6.03 -9.24
C ARG A 159 -8.53 -6.57 -9.19
N LYS A 160 -8.80 -7.71 -9.82
CA LYS A 160 -10.14 -8.33 -9.79
C LYS A 160 -10.59 -8.68 -8.37
N ARG A 161 -9.66 -9.01 -7.47
CA ARG A 161 -9.96 -9.45 -6.10
C ARG A 161 -10.20 -8.27 -5.19
N MET A 162 -9.40 -7.22 -5.33
CA MET A 162 -9.64 -5.94 -4.65
C MET A 162 -10.96 -5.33 -5.11
N TYR A 163 -11.19 -5.23 -6.43
CA TYR A 163 -12.42 -4.68 -6.98
C TYR A 163 -13.67 -5.40 -6.49
N ARG A 164 -13.64 -6.74 -6.38
CA ARG A 164 -14.75 -7.52 -5.81
C ARG A 164 -15.02 -7.18 -4.34
N LEU A 165 -13.99 -6.85 -3.56
CA LEU A 165 -14.12 -6.59 -2.13
C LEU A 165 -14.47 -5.12 -1.83
N THR A 166 -14.01 -4.18 -2.65
CA THR A 166 -14.11 -2.74 -2.33
C THR A 166 -14.81 -1.91 -3.40
N GLY A 167 -15.07 -2.46 -4.59
CA GLY A 167 -15.53 -1.69 -5.75
C GLY A 167 -14.45 -0.79 -6.37
N GLN A 168 -13.22 -0.83 -5.88
CA GLN A 168 -12.14 0.05 -6.35
C GLN A 168 -11.11 -0.72 -7.18
N ALA A 169 -10.64 -0.08 -8.24
CA ALA A 169 -9.67 -0.65 -9.19
C ALA A 169 -8.22 -0.61 -8.66
N PHE A 170 -8.03 -1.02 -7.40
CA PHE A 170 -6.76 -1.03 -6.69
C PHE A 170 -5.81 -2.10 -7.23
N THR A 171 -4.51 -1.78 -7.27
CA THR A 171 -3.51 -2.61 -7.95
C THR A 171 -2.27 -2.79 -7.07
N PRO A 172 -1.38 -3.76 -7.35
CA PRO A 172 -0.26 -4.09 -6.46
C PRO A 172 0.65 -2.90 -6.13
N HIS A 173 0.92 -2.01 -7.09
CA HIS A 173 1.79 -0.85 -6.84
C HIS A 173 1.17 0.14 -5.84
N MET A 174 -0.16 0.20 -5.77
CA MET A 174 -0.88 1.14 -4.91
C MET A 174 -0.87 0.71 -3.44
N VAL A 175 -0.60 -0.57 -3.13
CA VAL A 175 -0.43 -1.06 -1.74
C VAL A 175 0.67 -0.27 -1.04
N ARG A 176 1.79 -0.11 -1.74
CA ARG A 176 2.96 0.63 -1.29
C ARG A 176 2.65 2.11 -1.03
N GLU A 177 1.85 2.71 -1.89
CA GLU A 177 1.46 4.11 -1.75
C GLU A 177 0.52 4.28 -0.55
N SER A 178 -0.36 3.30 -0.35
CA SER A 178 -1.35 3.26 0.73
C SER A 178 -0.67 3.20 2.10
N VAL A 179 0.34 2.33 2.28
CA VAL A 179 1.10 2.25 3.54
C VAL A 179 1.92 3.51 3.80
N ILE A 180 2.58 4.10 2.79
CA ILE A 180 3.33 5.35 2.95
C ILE A 180 2.40 6.48 3.38
N THR A 181 1.26 6.61 2.71
CA THR A 181 0.28 7.66 3.01
C THR A 181 -0.27 7.49 4.43
N HIS A 182 -0.59 6.26 4.83
CA HIS A 182 -1.03 5.97 6.19
C HIS A 182 0.03 6.34 7.23
N LEU A 183 1.29 5.92 7.05
CA LEU A 183 2.36 6.24 8.00
C LEU A 183 2.60 7.75 8.13
N LYS A 184 2.53 8.49 7.02
CA LYS A 184 2.60 9.96 7.05
C LYS A 184 1.44 10.59 7.80
N LEU A 185 0.22 10.08 7.64
CA LEU A 185 -0.97 10.58 8.34
C LEU A 185 -0.95 10.25 9.84
N THR A 186 -0.32 9.14 10.23
CA THR A 186 -0.16 8.74 11.64
C THR A 186 1.10 9.34 12.30
N GLY A 187 1.76 10.30 11.65
CA GLY A 187 2.91 11.00 12.24
C GLY A 187 4.19 10.17 12.33
N ALA A 188 4.39 9.17 11.45
CA ALA A 188 5.65 8.43 11.40
C ALA A 188 6.85 9.38 11.18
N THR A 189 7.94 9.14 11.90
CA THR A 189 9.14 9.97 11.80
C THR A 189 9.79 9.83 10.43
N ASP A 190 10.58 10.84 10.03
CA ASP A 190 11.36 10.79 8.79
C ASP A 190 12.33 9.58 8.77
N GLN A 191 12.81 9.15 9.93
CA GLN A 191 13.64 7.94 10.06
C GLN A 191 12.86 6.66 9.70
N VAL A 192 11.60 6.54 10.12
CA VAL A 192 10.75 5.40 9.72
C VAL A 192 10.45 5.44 8.23
N LEU A 193 10.14 6.63 7.69
CA LEU A 193 9.89 6.79 6.25
C LEU A 193 11.15 6.52 5.42
N ALA A 194 12.33 6.87 5.93
CA ALA A 194 13.63 6.55 5.37
C ALA A 194 13.90 5.05 5.32
N ALA A 195 13.73 4.36 6.44
CA ALA A 195 13.91 2.91 6.54
C ALA A 195 12.91 2.16 5.64
N LEU A 196 11.67 2.65 5.53
CA LEU A 196 10.68 2.12 4.60
C LEU A 196 11.10 2.29 3.13
N ALA A 197 11.68 3.45 2.78
CA ALA A 197 12.21 3.68 1.44
C ALA A 197 13.31 2.66 1.09
N GLU A 198 14.20 2.40 2.04
CA GLU A 198 15.28 1.43 1.91
C GLU A 198 14.75 0.00 1.78
N LEU A 199 13.79 -0.40 2.62
CA LEU A 199 13.09 -1.69 2.53
C LEU A 199 12.51 -1.91 1.12
N MET A 200 11.95 -0.86 0.53
CA MET A 200 11.30 -0.88 -0.78
C MET A 200 12.27 -0.69 -1.95
N ALA A 201 13.57 -0.54 -1.68
CA ALA A 201 14.63 -0.23 -2.65
C ALA A 201 14.29 1.00 -3.52
N HIS A 202 13.86 2.08 -2.85
CA HIS A 202 13.47 3.40 -3.40
C HIS A 202 14.34 4.52 -2.79
N SER A 203 14.59 5.61 -3.53
CA SER A 203 15.22 6.80 -2.94
C SER A 203 14.18 7.62 -2.17
N GLN A 204 14.55 8.25 -1.05
CA GLN A 204 13.65 9.12 -0.28
C GLN A 204 13.07 10.25 -1.14
N LYS A 205 13.88 10.84 -2.04
CA LYS A 205 13.41 11.86 -2.98
C LYS A 205 12.34 11.33 -3.93
N MET A 206 12.50 10.11 -4.44
CA MET A 206 11.48 9.41 -5.22
C MET A 206 10.23 9.12 -4.36
N GLN A 207 10.40 8.81 -3.07
CA GLN A 207 9.30 8.58 -2.14
C GLN A 207 8.49 9.85 -1.84
N HIS A 208 9.14 11.01 -1.71
CA HIS A 208 8.47 12.30 -1.55
C HIS A 208 7.81 12.79 -2.84
N GLN A 209 8.43 12.60 -4.01
CA GLN A 209 7.91 13.09 -5.28
C GLN A 209 6.77 12.23 -5.87
N ILE A 210 6.77 10.91 -5.63
CA ILE A 210 5.79 9.99 -6.22
C ILE A 210 4.64 9.65 -5.25
N TYR A 211 4.85 9.69 -3.92
CA TYR A 211 3.92 9.09 -2.95
C TYR A 211 3.30 10.04 -1.92
N ASP A 212 3.49 11.36 -2.00
CA ASP A 212 2.70 12.28 -1.17
C ASP A 212 1.30 12.46 -1.77
N ARG A 213 0.41 11.51 -1.46
CA ARG A 213 -1.00 11.53 -1.89
C ARG A 213 -1.94 12.19 -0.90
N ARG A 214 -1.40 12.79 0.18
CA ARG A 214 -2.17 13.57 1.14
C ARG A 214 -2.84 14.75 0.43
N THR A 215 -4.10 15.03 0.76
CA THR A 215 -4.75 16.26 0.29
C THR A 215 -4.01 17.49 0.84
N PRO A 216 -4.16 18.68 0.24
CA PRO A 216 -3.59 19.91 0.81
C PRO A 216 -3.91 20.09 2.30
N GLU A 217 -5.15 19.79 2.70
CA GLU A 217 -5.65 19.88 4.07
C GLU A 217 -4.91 18.89 5.00
N GLN A 218 -4.73 17.64 4.56
CA GLN A 218 -4.00 16.62 5.30
C GLN A 218 -2.50 16.92 5.44
N ARG A 219 -1.92 17.71 4.53
CA ARG A 219 -0.50 18.13 4.62
C ARG A 219 -0.30 19.24 5.65
N VAL A 220 -1.28 20.12 5.81
CA VAL A 220 -1.20 21.24 6.75
C VAL A 220 -1.67 20.88 8.16
N ALA A 221 -2.50 19.84 8.32
CA ALA A 221 -3.07 19.45 9.61
C ALA A 221 -2.03 19.29 10.74
N PRO A 222 -0.89 18.57 10.56
CA PRO A 222 0.11 18.48 11.63
C PRO A 222 0.74 19.82 12.01
N ALA A 223 0.88 20.75 11.05
CA ALA A 223 1.38 22.09 11.32
C ALA A 223 0.34 22.95 12.06
N LEU A 224 -0.95 22.81 11.73
CA LEU A 224 -2.05 23.48 12.44
C LEU A 224 -2.17 22.97 13.88
N GLU A 225 -2.07 21.66 14.10
CA GLU A 225 -2.04 21.05 15.44
C GLU A 225 -0.82 21.51 16.24
N ALA A 226 0.37 21.53 15.63
CA ALA A 226 1.57 22.06 16.28
C ALA A 226 1.41 23.54 16.66
N LEU A 227 0.84 24.37 15.77
CA LEU A 227 0.55 25.78 16.04
C LEU A 227 -0.46 25.97 17.18
N GLN A 228 -1.45 25.09 17.31
CA GLN A 228 -2.42 25.12 18.42
C GLN A 228 -1.80 24.71 19.77
N LEU A 229 -0.75 23.88 19.74
CA LEU A 229 -0.04 23.43 20.94
C LEU A 229 1.10 24.37 21.37
N LEU A 230 1.50 25.31 20.52
CA LEU A 230 2.47 26.33 20.91
C LEU A 230 1.85 27.19 22.04
N PRO A 231 2.58 27.46 23.13
CA PRO A 231 2.13 28.44 24.09
C PRO A 231 2.05 29.78 23.36
N THR A 232 0.82 30.23 23.12
CA THR A 232 0.54 31.63 22.84
C THR A 232 0.91 32.38 24.12
N GLY A 233 2.20 32.69 24.30
CA GLY A 233 2.64 33.59 25.36
C GLY A 233 1.74 34.83 25.35
N ASN A 234 1.50 35.44 26.52
CA ASN A 234 0.47 36.47 26.75
C ASN A 234 0.09 37.27 25.49
N LEU A 235 -0.94 36.78 24.80
CA LEU A 235 -1.57 37.56 23.75
C LEU A 235 -2.15 38.79 24.45
N PRO A 236 -1.92 40.01 23.94
CA PRO A 236 -2.65 41.15 24.45
C PRO A 236 -4.14 40.83 24.36
N PRO A 237 -4.95 41.24 25.36
CA PRO A 237 -6.39 41.01 25.32
C PRO A 237 -6.91 41.51 23.97
N LEU A 238 -7.75 40.71 23.33
CA LEU A 238 -8.39 41.09 22.08
C LEU A 238 -8.98 42.49 22.28
N PRO A 239 -8.66 43.48 21.42
CA PRO A 239 -9.31 44.77 21.51
C PRO A 239 -10.82 44.52 21.42
N PRO A 240 -11.64 45.26 22.17
CA PRO A 240 -13.09 45.13 22.06
C PRO A 240 -13.46 45.25 20.59
N LEU A 241 -14.20 44.26 20.09
CA LEU A 241 -14.75 44.33 18.74
C LEU A 241 -15.57 45.61 18.67
N GLN A 242 -15.04 46.61 17.97
CA GLN A 242 -15.82 47.77 17.62
C GLN A 242 -16.84 47.26 16.61
N THR A 243 -18.05 47.00 17.09
CA THR A 243 -19.21 46.92 16.23
C THR A 243 -19.29 48.28 15.55
N ILE A 244 -18.74 48.39 14.35
CA ILE A 244 -19.08 49.49 13.46
C ILE A 244 -20.57 49.26 13.19
N GLN A 245 -21.42 49.95 13.94
CA GLN A 245 -22.77 50.22 13.48
C GLN A 245 -22.56 50.97 12.18
N LEU A 246 -22.74 50.28 11.06
CA LEU A 246 -23.01 50.93 9.79
C LEU A 246 -24.35 51.64 9.99
N THR A 247 -24.29 52.89 10.45
CA THR A 247 -25.42 53.80 10.41
C THR A 247 -25.68 54.05 8.93
N ILE A 248 -26.57 53.24 8.37
CA ILE A 248 -27.15 53.52 7.06
C ILE A 248 -28.12 54.68 7.33
N ASP A 249 -27.63 55.91 7.16
CA ASP A 249 -28.48 57.09 7.06
C ASP A 249 -29.32 56.97 5.79
N ILE A 250 -30.49 56.34 5.92
CA ILE A 250 -31.55 56.46 4.93
C ILE A 250 -32.19 57.83 5.17
N GLN A 251 -31.64 58.84 4.52
CA GLN A 251 -32.37 60.09 4.31
C GLN A 251 -33.61 59.78 3.47
N ASP A 252 -34.76 59.74 4.15
CA ASP A 252 -36.10 59.68 3.57
C ASP A 252 -36.36 60.99 2.79
N GLN A 253 -35.89 61.08 1.54
CA GLN A 253 -36.39 62.04 0.59
C GLN A 253 -37.77 61.59 0.10
N ARG A 254 -38.81 61.90 0.89
CA ARG A 254 -40.15 62.08 0.32
C ARG A 254 -40.15 63.39 -0.46
N LYS A 255 -39.93 63.29 -1.77
CA LYS A 255 -40.45 64.28 -2.72
C LYS A 255 -41.94 64.02 -2.91
N SER A 256 -42.72 65.08 -2.67
CA SER A 256 -44.04 65.30 -3.27
C SER A 256 -43.96 65.34 -4.79
#